data_AF-A0A7Y3Y0I9-F1
#
_entry.id   AF-A0A7Y3Y0I9-F1
#
_cell.length_a   1.000
_cell.length_b   1.000
_cell.length_c   1.000
_cell.angle_alpha   90.00
_cell.angle_beta   90.00
_cell.angle_gamma   90.00
#
_symmetry.space_group_name_H-M   'P 1'
#
loop_
_entity.id
_entity.type
_entity.pdbx_description
1 polymer ?
#
loop_
_entity_poly.entity_id
_entity_poly.type
_entity_poly.pdbx_seq_one_letter_code
_entity_poly.pdbx_strand_id
1 'polypeptide(L)'
;MKDFCAENNLNKSQFYYHKKRVEKTAKSKEPIFQAISLNSKIDNIKEDNSTLKEVKINVGNANIFIPVSEATLITSIIKELILKC
;
A
#
# COMPACT_ATOMS: atom_id res chain seq x y z
N MET A 1 -25.74 -3.09 -4.12
CA MET A 1 -25.33 -2.41 -5.38
C MET A 1 -25.45 -0.90 -5.26
N LYS A 2 -26.59 -0.36 -4.81
CA LYS A 2 -26.79 1.10 -4.66
C LYS A 2 -25.80 1.71 -3.65
N ASP A 3 -25.58 1.02 -2.53
CA ASP A 3 -24.66 1.47 -1.47
C ASP A 3 -23.21 1.44 -1.95
N PHE A 4 -22.76 0.33 -2.57
CA PHE A 4 -21.45 0.24 -3.23
C PHE A 4 -21.21 1.34 -4.26
N CYS A 5 -22.23 1.68 -5.07
CA CYS A 5 -22.13 2.75 -6.06
C CYS A 5 -22.00 4.13 -5.38
N ALA A 6 -22.71 4.36 -4.28
CA ALA A 6 -22.62 5.60 -3.51
C ALA A 6 -21.25 5.73 -2.81
N GLU A 7 -20.75 4.67 -2.19
CA GLU A 7 -19.43 4.64 -1.53
C GLU A 7 -18.28 4.89 -2.52
N ASN A 8 -18.41 4.38 -3.75
CA ASN A 8 -17.37 4.49 -4.78
C ASN A 8 -17.60 5.63 -5.77
N ASN A 9 -18.58 6.51 -5.53
CA ASN A 9 -18.94 7.61 -6.44
C ASN A 9 -19.16 7.14 -7.90
N LEU A 10 -19.83 6.00 -8.07
CA LEU A 10 -20.14 5.41 -9.36
C LEU A 10 -21.64 5.56 -9.67
N ASN A 11 -21.96 5.83 -10.93
CA ASN A 11 -23.32 5.70 -11.42
C ASN A 11 -23.61 4.25 -11.88
N LYS A 12 -24.89 3.94 -12.11
CA LYS A 12 -25.36 2.60 -12.49
C LYS A 12 -24.72 2.10 -13.79
N SER A 13 -24.57 2.96 -14.80
CA SER A 13 -23.99 2.55 -16.10
C SER A 13 -22.50 2.28 -16.00
N GLN A 14 -21.75 3.07 -15.23
CA GLN A 14 -20.34 2.85 -14.92
C GLN A 14 -20.15 1.51 -14.21
N PHE A 15 -20.96 1.21 -13.19
CA PHE A 15 -20.89 -0.08 -12.50
C PHE A 15 -21.05 -1.26 -13.47
N TYR A 16 -22.07 -1.23 -14.33
CA TYR A 16 -22.29 -2.31 -15.30
C TYR A 16 -21.19 -2.38 -16.37
N TYR A 17 -20.65 -1.24 -16.79
CA TYR A 17 -19.51 -1.18 -17.70
C TYR A 17 -18.28 -1.88 -17.10
N HIS A 18 -17.91 -1.52 -15.87
CA HIS A 18 -16.76 -2.13 -15.18
C HIS A 18 -16.99 -3.62 -14.91
N LYS A 19 -18.18 -4.00 -14.45
CA LYS A 19 -18.55 -5.40 -14.22
C LYS A 19 -18.38 -6.24 -15.49
N LYS A 20 -18.95 -5.79 -16.63
CA LYS A 20 -18.83 -6.48 -17.91
C LYS A 20 -17.38 -6.58 -18.41
N ARG A 21 -16.58 -5.54 -18.15
CA ARG A 21 -15.16 -5.51 -18.53
C ARG A 21 -14.35 -6.54 -17.73
N VAL A 22 -14.56 -6.61 -16.42
CA VAL A 22 -13.89 -7.59 -15.54
C VAL A 22 -14.30 -9.01 -15.91
N GLU A 23 -15.60 -9.28 -16.11
CA GLU A 23 -16.09 -10.59 -16.55
C GLU A 23 -15.50 -11.01 -17.90
N LYS A 24 -15.35 -10.08 -18.85
CA LYS A 24 -14.70 -10.34 -20.13
C LYS A 24 -13.22 -10.67 -19.96
N THR A 25 -12.51 -9.93 -19.13
CA THR A 25 -11.08 -10.18 -18.86
C THR A 25 -10.85 -11.49 -18.12
N ALA A 26 -11.70 -11.82 -17.14
CA ALA A 26 -11.65 -13.09 -16.40
C ALA A 26 -11.94 -14.31 -17.30
N LYS A 27 -12.81 -14.15 -18.31
CA LYS A 27 -13.08 -15.20 -19.30
C LYS A 27 -11.99 -15.34 -20.37
N SER A 28 -11.21 -14.29 -20.63
CA SER A 28 -10.28 -14.25 -21.77
C SER A 28 -8.80 -14.38 -21.40
N LYS A 29 -8.45 -14.32 -20.12
CA LYS A 29 -7.04 -14.38 -19.69
C LYS A 29 -6.93 -15.24 -18.44
N GLU A 30 -6.33 -16.43 -18.59
CA GLU A 30 -5.68 -17.10 -17.47
C GLU A 30 -4.68 -16.14 -16.83
N PRO A 31 -4.49 -16.17 -15.50
CA PRO A 31 -3.51 -15.33 -14.83
C PRO A 31 -2.12 -15.61 -15.41
N ILE A 32 -1.59 -14.65 -16.18
CA ILE A 32 -0.24 -14.74 -16.75
C ILE A 32 0.72 -14.30 -15.66
N PHE A 33 1.36 -15.27 -15.01
CA PHE A 33 2.49 -14.99 -14.13
C PHE A 33 3.68 -14.58 -15.01
N GLN A 34 4.02 -13.30 -14.97
CA GLN A 34 5.23 -12.81 -15.61
C GLN A 34 6.40 -13.16 -14.69
N ALA A 35 7.29 -14.02 -15.17
CA ALA A 35 8.56 -14.28 -14.49
C ALA A 35 9.35 -12.97 -14.48
N ILE A 36 9.58 -12.42 -13.28
CA ILE A 36 10.47 -11.28 -13.11
C ILE A 36 11.87 -11.87 -13.01
N SER A 37 12.71 -11.59 -14.02
CA SER A 37 14.15 -11.84 -13.91
C SER A 37 14.72 -10.86 -12.90
N LEU A 38 15.08 -11.35 -11.71
CA LEU A 38 15.90 -10.58 -10.78
C LEU A 38 17.26 -10.42 -11.45
N ASN A 39 17.51 -9.24 -12.03
CA ASN A 39 18.81 -8.92 -12.56
C ASN A 39 19.83 -9.08 -11.43
N SER A 40 20.76 -10.02 -11.56
CA SER A 40 21.86 -10.28 -10.61
C SER A 40 22.91 -9.16 -10.60
N LYS A 41 22.60 -8.02 -11.22
CA LYS A 41 23.33 -6.79 -10.93
C LYS A 41 22.97 -6.47 -9.49
N ILE A 42 23.91 -6.78 -8.61
CA ILE A 42 24.03 -6.17 -7.30
C ILE A 42 24.00 -4.67 -7.61
N ASP A 43 22.82 -4.08 -7.54
CA ASP A 43 22.73 -2.65 -7.32
C ASP A 43 23.56 -2.49 -6.05
N ASN A 44 24.68 -1.78 -6.16
CA ASN A 44 25.38 -1.25 -5.01
C ASN A 44 24.40 -0.26 -4.37
N ILE A 45 23.37 -0.78 -3.72
CA ILE A 45 22.68 -0.12 -2.64
C ILE A 45 23.82 0.09 -1.68
N LYS A 46 24.41 1.29 -1.73
CA LYS A 46 25.21 1.78 -0.63
C LYS A 46 24.33 1.51 0.58
N GLU A 47 24.74 0.56 1.41
CA GLU A 47 24.26 0.47 2.77
C GLU A 47 24.44 1.88 3.31
N ASP A 48 23.33 2.62 3.35
CA ASP A 48 23.31 3.87 4.06
C ASP A 48 23.34 3.44 5.52
N ASN A 49 24.56 3.22 6.01
CA ASN A 49 24.89 3.20 7.43
C ASN A 49 24.69 4.61 8.02
N SER A 50 23.66 5.34 7.57
CA SER A 50 23.17 6.48 8.28
C SER A 50 22.60 5.92 9.57
N THR A 51 23.32 6.21 10.65
CA THR A 51 22.87 6.09 12.02
C THR A 51 21.69 7.05 12.21
N LEU A 52 20.57 6.79 11.55
CA LEU A 52 19.37 7.60 11.67
C LEU A 52 18.85 7.37 13.08
N LYS A 53 19.06 8.36 13.94
CA LYS A 53 18.55 8.44 15.31
C LYS A 53 17.06 8.77 15.36
N GLU A 54 16.34 8.59 14.25
CA GLU A 54 14.95 8.97 14.11
C GLU A 54 14.20 8.02 13.17
N VAL A 55 12.96 7.72 13.54
CA VAL A 55 11.99 7.01 12.72
C VAL A 55 11.15 8.06 12.00
N LYS A 56 11.15 8.02 10.66
CA LYS A 56 10.36 8.92 9.83
C LYS A 56 9.08 8.22 9.36
N ILE A 57 7.93 8.78 9.73
CA ILE A 57 6.61 8.26 9.33
C ILE A 57 5.89 9.35 8.52
N ASN A 58 5.48 9.02 7.29
CA ASN A 58 4.70 9.91 6.43
C ASN A 58 3.23 9.46 6.39
N VAL A 59 2.31 10.35 6.76
CA VAL A 59 0.86 10.13 6.64
C VAL A 59 0.25 11.29 5.87
N GLY A 60 -0.02 11.08 4.56
CA GLY A 60 -0.48 12.16 3.69
C GLY A 60 0.54 13.30 3.61
N ASN A 61 0.10 14.55 3.86
CA ASN A 61 0.97 15.74 3.88
C ASN A 61 1.64 16.01 5.26
N ALA A 62 1.40 15.16 6.25
CA ALA A 62 2.01 15.31 7.57
C ALA A 62 3.29 14.47 7.67
N ASN A 63 4.40 15.13 8.03
CA ASN A 63 5.67 14.48 8.33
C ASN A 63 5.83 14.40 9.86
N ILE A 64 5.85 13.18 10.41
CA ILE A 64 6.04 12.95 11.85
C ILE A 64 7.45 12.39 12.06
N PHE A 65 8.20 13.03 12.97
CA PHE A 65 9.56 12.66 13.34
C PHE A 65 9.56 12.17 14.78
N ILE A 66 9.90 10.90 15.00
CA ILE A 66 9.98 10.30 16.34
C ILE A 66 11.43 9.90 16.62
N PRO A 67 12.08 10.42 17.66
CA PRO A 67 13.44 10.03 18.02
C PRO A 67 13.46 8.59 18.56
N VAL A 68 14.46 7.78 18.18
CA VAL A 68 14.55 6.37 18.64
C VAL A 68 14.83 6.23 20.14
N SER A 69 15.22 7.32 20.82
CA SER A 69 15.34 7.34 22.28
C SER A 69 14.00 7.09 22.99
N GLU A 70 12.87 7.28 22.31
CA GLU A 70 11.52 7.14 22.86
C GLU A 70 10.87 5.81 22.44
N ALA A 71 11.56 4.69 22.66
CA ALA A 71 11.11 3.36 22.29
C ALA A 71 9.72 2.97 22.85
N THR A 72 9.38 3.48 24.04
CA THR A 72 8.07 3.27 24.68
C THR A 72 6.94 3.93 23.90
N LEU A 73 7.16 5.15 23.40
CA LEU A 73 6.19 5.88 22.58
C LEU A 73 5.95 5.18 21.25
N ILE A 74 7.03 4.75 20.58
CA ILE A 74 6.96 3.99 19.32
C ILE A 74 6.15 2.69 19.53
N THR A 75 6.44 1.96 20.61
CA THR A 75 5.74 0.69 20.90
C THR A 75 4.26 0.91 21.18
N SER A 76 3.92 1.99 21.88
CA SER A 76 2.52 2.33 22.18
C SER A 76 1.74 2.70 20.91
N ILE A 77 2.34 3.47 20.01
CA ILE A 77 1.74 3.84 18.71
C ILE A 77 1.49 2.60 17.87
N ILE A 78 2.46 1.70 17.75
CA ILE A 78 2.30 0.45 16.99
C ILE A 78 1.18 -0.41 17.56
N LYS A 79 1.11 -0.57 18.89
CA LYS A 79 0.02 -1.32 19.54
C LYS A 79 -1.35 -0.71 19.27
N GLU A 80 -1.46 0.61 19.30
CA GLU A 80 -2.72 1.30 19.05
C GLU A 80 -3.17 1.19 17.59
N LEU A 81 -2.23 1.29 16.64
CA LEU A 81 -2.50 1.07 15.20
C LEU A 81 -2.98 -0.35 14.92
N ILE A 82 -2.37 -1.35 15.55
CA ILE A 82 -2.80 -2.76 15.42
C ILE A 82 -4.22 -2.97 15.96
N LEU A 83 -4.62 -2.26 17.01
CA LEU A 83 -5.95 -2.39 17.61
C LEU A 83 -7.07 -1.69 16.81
N LYS A 84 -6.73 -0.73 15.95
CA LYS A 84 -7.71 0.05 15.15
C LYS A 84 -7.87 -0.44 13.70
N CYS A 85 -7.04 -1.39 13.25
CA CYS A 85 -7.18 -2.09 11.98
C CYS A 85 -7.76 -3.48 12.20
#